data_AF-A0AB74VH76-F1
#
_entry.id   AF-A0AB74VH76-F1
#
_cell.length_a   1.000
_cell.length_b   1.000
_cell.length_c   1.000
_cell.angle_alpha   90.00
_cell.angle_beta   90.00
_cell.angle_gamma   90.00
#
_symmetry.space_group_name_H-M   'P 1'
#
loop_
_entity.id
_entity.type
_entity.pdbx_description
1 polymer ?
#
loop_
_entity_poly.entity_id
_entity_poly.type
_entity_poly.pdbx_seq_one_letter_code
_entity_poly.pdbx_strand_id
1 'polypeptide(L)'
;MVTVGIIDDGIGIGFYDTYDIGRSIEITPDSIVQDVDICKLKNASHGTICAAIVKKYYPKAILTSIKVLNDKTRKCTSKQLIKAIEWCLDNGIQVVNLSLGTIDYRDFEIIKETINRACNKGLIIVAACNNRDIFTVPASLSNVIGVKCEKNSILKEGEYIFNLYPISGIEVISCSQHQLLVSGCDSKITSRCNSYAAPMITAEVCKVMDKSPNITLEQIKQNLYKNSLNYIDDTIQVNNYKNIDWVSNATLLCIKERKCIFESHYINQINNFKEIEDINVDEFDTLILLNSMINDYKKFEPIIYRFKKKQKSIVVIDDEYQGESYKYLNGAVKLWYPSIVEHFYRASPPQQELDVPLIIIYDYTENEMIKVLETLTVKFRRDGYYAVGACTKSLGVLYGLEYIPFRKDRNFKEIKDKIEVLYKVYDYDIMILGLSINRDDTNIIKEINMCLNPDKVIFIGDNFSNEITTWVEKNGVDQNLIITSKENIEKYSDLGHKMFKYTDIELLYTQILNMLLCENEKT
;
A
#
# COMPACT_ATOMS: atom_id res chain seq x y z
N MET A 1 -7.92 24.14 -20.00
CA MET A 1 -7.27 22.97 -20.65
C MET A 1 -6.37 22.33 -19.62
N VAL A 2 -6.31 21.00 -19.57
CA VAL A 2 -5.51 20.25 -18.59
C VAL A 2 -4.19 19.81 -19.23
N THR A 3 -3.08 20.03 -18.55
CA THR A 3 -1.75 19.55 -18.98
C THR A 3 -1.53 18.11 -18.51
N VAL A 4 -1.13 17.24 -19.44
CA VAL A 4 -0.96 15.80 -19.20
C VAL A 4 0.45 15.37 -19.57
N GLY A 5 1.19 14.84 -18.60
CA GLY A 5 2.48 14.17 -18.82
C GLY A 5 2.29 12.69 -19.12
N ILE A 6 2.81 12.20 -20.24
CA ILE A 6 2.87 10.77 -20.55
C ILE A 6 4.30 10.28 -20.29
N ILE A 7 4.49 9.56 -19.18
CA ILE A 7 5.78 8.97 -18.82
C ILE A 7 5.85 7.56 -19.39
N ASP A 8 6.60 7.37 -20.48
CA ASP A 8 6.64 6.12 -21.24
C ASP A 8 7.91 6.01 -22.11
N ASP A 9 7.81 5.43 -23.31
CA ASP A 9 8.87 5.30 -24.31
C ASP A 9 9.00 6.49 -25.29
N GLY A 10 8.21 7.53 -25.10
CA GLY A 10 8.12 8.70 -25.97
C GLY A 10 6.86 8.70 -26.85
N ILE A 11 6.47 9.88 -27.34
CA ILE A 11 5.33 10.07 -28.23
C ILE A 11 5.88 10.48 -29.61
N GLY A 12 5.69 9.62 -30.61
CA GLY A 12 5.94 9.97 -32.01
C GLY A 12 4.73 10.62 -32.65
N ILE A 13 4.92 11.25 -33.81
CA ILE A 13 3.87 11.95 -34.56
C ILE A 13 3.51 11.24 -35.87
N GLY A 14 2.33 11.56 -36.40
CA GLY A 14 1.93 11.22 -37.77
C GLY A 14 1.27 9.86 -37.98
N PHE A 15 1.31 8.94 -37.00
CA PHE A 15 0.60 7.65 -37.11
C PHE A 15 -0.78 7.67 -36.45
N TYR A 16 -0.88 8.21 -35.24
CA TYR A 16 -2.15 8.49 -34.57
C TYR A 16 -2.38 10.00 -34.47
N ASP A 17 -3.64 10.41 -34.31
CA ASP A 17 -4.03 11.81 -34.12
C ASP A 17 -3.60 12.33 -32.74
N THR A 18 -2.34 12.72 -32.65
CA THR A 18 -1.63 13.15 -31.44
C THR A 18 -1.12 14.58 -31.64
N TYR A 19 -2.03 15.55 -31.57
CA TYR A 19 -1.75 16.98 -31.69
C TYR A 19 -1.55 17.66 -30.32
N ASP A 20 -1.12 18.92 -30.30
CA ASP A 20 -0.84 19.71 -29.08
C ASP A 20 0.15 19.06 -28.11
N ILE A 21 1.23 18.46 -28.64
CA ILE A 21 2.38 18.06 -27.84
C ILE A 21 3.19 19.32 -27.52
N GLY A 22 3.03 19.84 -26.31
CA GLY A 22 3.67 21.08 -25.87
C GLY A 22 5.19 20.94 -25.68
N ARG A 23 5.64 19.77 -25.20
CA ARG A 23 7.07 19.48 -25.03
C ARG A 23 7.35 17.97 -25.13
N SER A 24 8.58 17.64 -25.51
CA SER A 24 9.08 16.27 -25.55
C SER A 24 10.48 16.20 -24.95
N ILE A 25 10.65 15.39 -23.92
CA ILE A 25 11.93 15.21 -23.22
C ILE A 25 12.27 13.73 -23.04
N GLU A 26 13.54 13.45 -22.79
CA GLU A 26 14.04 12.18 -22.30
C GLU A 26 14.76 12.38 -20.97
N ILE A 27 14.57 11.43 -20.07
CA ILE A 27 15.34 11.31 -18.84
C ILE A 27 16.25 10.10 -19.02
N THR A 28 17.54 10.37 -19.22
CA THR A 28 18.54 9.34 -19.50
C THR A 28 18.76 8.44 -18.26
N PRO A 29 19.42 7.29 -18.40
CA PRO A 29 19.77 6.43 -17.25
C PRO A 29 20.55 7.15 -16.14
N ASP A 30 21.31 8.18 -16.49
CA ASP A 30 22.06 9.04 -15.55
C ASP A 30 21.21 10.20 -14.99
N SER A 31 19.89 10.14 -15.17
CA SER A 31 18.92 11.15 -14.73
C SER A 31 19.10 12.55 -15.35
N ILE A 32 19.73 12.62 -16.53
CA ILE A 32 19.87 13.87 -17.29
C ILE A 32 18.59 14.11 -18.09
N VAL A 33 18.05 15.33 -18.00
CA VAL A 33 16.89 15.77 -18.78
C VAL A 33 17.39 16.40 -20.08
N GLN A 34 16.91 15.92 -21.21
CA GLN A 34 17.24 16.47 -22.54
C GLN A 34 15.99 16.59 -23.40
N ASP A 35 15.92 17.64 -24.22
CA ASP A 35 14.83 17.79 -25.20
C ASP A 35 14.99 16.77 -26.34
N VAL A 36 13.85 16.25 -26.81
CA VAL A 36 13.80 15.20 -27.83
C VAL A 36 13.07 15.72 -29.06
N ASP A 37 13.69 15.56 -30.23
CA ASP A 37 13.04 15.76 -31.51
C ASP A 37 11.99 14.66 -31.74
N ILE A 38 10.71 15.04 -31.65
CA ILE A 38 9.55 14.14 -31.81
C ILE A 38 9.53 13.41 -33.16
N CYS A 39 10.16 13.97 -34.20
CA CYS A 39 10.25 13.35 -35.52
C CYS A 39 11.16 12.11 -35.52
N LYS A 40 12.02 11.96 -34.50
CA LYS A 40 12.93 10.81 -34.34
C LYS A 40 12.34 9.69 -33.50
N LEU A 41 11.20 9.93 -32.85
CA LEU A 41 10.52 8.93 -32.03
C LEU A 41 9.71 7.97 -32.90
N LYS A 42 9.51 6.74 -32.40
CA LYS A 42 8.76 5.70 -33.13
C LYS A 42 7.27 6.05 -33.17
N ASN A 43 6.71 6.24 -34.37
CA ASN A 43 5.34 6.72 -34.54
C ASN A 43 4.23 5.80 -33.97
N ALA A 44 4.48 4.50 -33.86
CA ALA A 44 3.53 3.53 -33.27
C ALA A 44 4.10 2.93 -31.97
N SER A 45 4.76 3.77 -31.16
CA SER A 45 5.27 3.37 -29.84
C SER A 45 4.12 3.15 -28.84
N HIS A 46 4.45 2.56 -27.69
CA HIS A 46 3.50 2.34 -26.61
C HIS A 46 3.00 3.67 -26.02
N GLY A 47 3.90 4.63 -25.81
CA GLY A 47 3.58 5.98 -25.36
C GLY A 47 2.71 6.74 -26.36
N THR A 48 2.92 6.53 -27.67
CA THR A 48 2.07 7.14 -28.71
C THR A 48 0.64 6.60 -28.67
N ILE A 49 0.46 5.28 -28.43
CA ILE A 49 -0.86 4.69 -28.25
C ILE A 49 -1.53 5.25 -27.00
N CYS A 50 -0.82 5.38 -25.88
CA CYS A 50 -1.36 5.97 -24.66
C CYS A 50 -1.80 7.43 -24.88
N ALA A 51 -0.97 8.23 -25.56
CA ALA A 51 -1.30 9.60 -25.93
C ALA A 51 -2.55 9.69 -26.83
N ALA A 52 -2.67 8.81 -27.82
CA ALA A 52 -3.83 8.73 -28.70
C ALA A 52 -5.12 8.35 -27.95
N ILE A 53 -5.05 7.46 -26.96
CA ILE A 53 -6.19 7.12 -26.10
C ILE A 53 -6.61 8.35 -25.28
N VAL A 54 -5.67 9.06 -24.65
CA VAL A 54 -5.99 10.29 -23.90
C VAL A 54 -6.69 11.30 -24.81
N LYS A 55 -6.17 11.54 -26.02
CA LYS A 55 -6.76 12.46 -27.01
C LYS A 55 -8.13 12.01 -27.51
N LYS A 56 -8.36 10.71 -27.69
CA LYS A 56 -9.67 10.19 -28.08
C LYS A 56 -10.76 10.60 -27.09
N TYR A 57 -10.49 10.48 -25.79
CA TYR A 57 -11.50 10.73 -24.75
C TYR A 57 -11.48 12.16 -24.22
N TYR A 58 -10.35 12.86 -24.28
CA TYR A 58 -10.22 14.27 -23.92
C TYR A 58 -9.36 15.03 -24.96
N PRO A 59 -9.94 15.40 -26.13
CA PRO A 59 -9.23 16.00 -27.27
C PRO A 59 -8.39 17.25 -26.96
N LYS A 60 -8.85 18.05 -25.98
CA LYS A 60 -8.21 19.31 -25.55
C LYS A 60 -7.05 19.14 -24.54
N ALA A 61 -6.58 17.92 -24.30
CA ALA A 61 -5.39 17.68 -23.49
C ALA A 61 -4.18 18.40 -24.11
N ILE A 62 -3.37 19.08 -23.30
CA ILE A 62 -2.04 19.55 -23.73
C ILE A 62 -1.05 18.49 -23.27
N LEU A 63 -0.45 17.76 -24.22
CA LEU A 63 0.39 16.61 -23.91
C LEU A 63 1.85 17.02 -23.72
N THR A 64 2.54 16.36 -22.79
CA THR A 64 3.99 16.40 -22.67
C THR A 64 4.52 14.98 -22.74
N SER A 65 5.45 14.73 -23.67
CA SER A 65 6.12 13.43 -23.80
C SER A 65 7.32 13.37 -22.86
N ILE A 66 7.35 12.34 -22.00
CA ILE A 66 8.45 12.12 -21.06
C ILE A 66 8.96 10.70 -21.27
N LYS A 67 10.04 10.58 -22.04
CA LYS A 67 10.67 9.30 -22.34
C LYS A 67 11.58 8.88 -21.18
N VAL A 68 11.29 7.72 -20.60
CA VAL A 68 12.13 7.07 -19.58
C VAL A 68 12.48 5.63 -19.97
N LEU A 69 11.65 4.99 -20.80
CA LEU A 69 11.83 3.60 -21.18
C LEU A 69 12.88 3.45 -22.28
N ASN A 70 13.83 2.54 -22.03
CA ASN A 70 14.79 2.10 -23.03
C ASN A 70 14.10 1.37 -24.19
N ASP A 71 14.50 1.67 -25.43
CA ASP A 71 13.86 1.15 -26.64
C ASP A 71 13.95 -0.38 -26.77
N LYS A 72 15.01 -0.98 -26.23
CA LYS A 72 15.25 -2.43 -26.32
C LYS A 72 14.65 -3.18 -25.13
N THR A 73 14.98 -2.74 -23.92
CA THR A 73 14.63 -3.49 -22.71
C THR A 73 13.23 -3.18 -22.20
N ARG A 74 12.63 -2.05 -22.61
CA ARG A 74 11.34 -1.55 -22.09
C ARG A 74 11.36 -1.32 -20.58
N LYS A 75 12.53 -1.05 -20.02
CA LYS A 75 12.75 -0.78 -18.59
C LYS A 75 13.28 0.64 -18.38
N CYS A 76 13.07 1.14 -17.18
CA CYS A 76 13.72 2.33 -16.63
C CYS A 76 14.14 2.05 -15.19
N THR A 77 15.04 2.86 -14.64
CA THR A 77 15.43 2.77 -13.22
C THR A 77 14.45 3.54 -12.33
N SER A 78 14.39 3.21 -11.05
CA SER A 78 13.62 4.00 -10.06
C SER A 78 14.08 5.47 -10.03
N LYS A 79 15.37 5.74 -10.19
CA LYS A 79 15.92 7.11 -10.30
C LYS A 79 15.35 7.89 -11.50
N GLN A 80 15.22 7.25 -12.66
CA GLN A 80 14.60 7.89 -13.83
C GLN A 80 13.13 8.20 -13.58
N LEU A 81 12.38 7.26 -12.98
CA LEU A 81 10.97 7.48 -12.65
C LEU A 81 10.79 8.62 -11.64
N ILE A 82 11.59 8.64 -10.56
CA ILE A 82 11.59 9.72 -9.57
C ILE A 82 11.85 11.06 -10.25
N LYS A 83 12.90 11.13 -11.08
CA LYS A 83 13.25 12.37 -11.80
C LYS A 83 12.14 12.81 -12.75
N ALA A 84 11.41 11.88 -13.36
CA ALA A 84 10.26 12.18 -14.23
C ALA A 84 9.11 12.82 -13.45
N ILE A 85 8.76 12.24 -12.30
CA ILE A 85 7.69 12.78 -11.43
C ILE A 85 8.07 14.16 -10.89
N GLU A 86 9.32 14.34 -10.44
CA GLU A 86 9.83 15.65 -10.02
C GLU A 86 9.77 16.68 -11.15
N TRP A 87 10.20 16.29 -12.36
CA TRP A 87 10.15 17.17 -13.51
C TRP A 87 8.72 17.58 -13.87
N CYS A 88 7.76 16.65 -13.82
CA CYS A 88 6.34 16.95 -14.02
C CYS A 88 5.86 18.03 -13.05
N LEU A 89 6.18 17.85 -11.77
CA LEU A 89 5.81 18.78 -10.71
C LEU A 89 6.43 20.16 -10.92
N ASP A 90 7.73 20.23 -11.23
CA ASP A 90 8.45 21.48 -11.43
C ASP A 90 8.01 22.24 -12.69
N ASN A 91 7.43 21.54 -13.68
CA ASN A 91 6.97 22.13 -14.95
C ASN A 91 5.44 22.32 -15.01
N GLY A 92 4.74 22.21 -13.87
CA GLY A 92 3.31 22.50 -13.80
C GLY A 92 2.42 21.52 -14.58
N ILE A 93 2.87 20.26 -14.74
CA ILE A 93 2.01 19.19 -15.22
C ILE A 93 0.93 18.93 -14.17
N GLN A 94 -0.32 18.82 -14.60
CA GLN A 94 -1.46 18.62 -13.70
C GLN A 94 -1.81 17.15 -13.52
N VAL A 95 -1.75 16.36 -14.60
CA VAL A 95 -2.05 14.92 -14.60
C VAL A 95 -0.91 14.14 -15.23
N VAL A 96 -0.50 13.05 -14.61
CA VAL A 96 0.46 12.10 -15.16
C VAL A 96 -0.24 10.78 -15.49
N ASN A 97 -0.12 10.35 -16.74
CA ASN A 97 -0.39 8.96 -17.11
C ASN A 97 0.91 8.17 -17.02
N LEU A 98 0.91 7.12 -16.20
CA LEU A 98 2.04 6.24 -15.98
C LEU A 98 1.68 4.79 -16.33
N SER A 99 2.04 4.36 -17.53
CA SER A 99 1.77 3.00 -18.00
C SER A 99 2.92 2.02 -17.73
N LEU A 100 3.60 2.21 -16.59
CA LEU A 100 4.73 1.42 -16.09
C LEU A 100 4.74 1.44 -14.55
N GLY A 101 5.50 0.52 -13.95
CA GLY A 101 5.68 0.45 -12.50
C GLY A 101 6.75 -0.58 -12.12
N THR A 102 7.00 -0.71 -10.83
CA THR A 102 7.93 -1.70 -10.27
C THR A 102 7.21 -2.64 -9.30
N ILE A 103 7.71 -3.87 -9.27
CA ILE A 103 7.33 -4.92 -8.32
C ILE A 103 8.51 -5.27 -7.40
N ASP A 104 9.64 -4.60 -7.62
CA ASP A 104 10.82 -4.73 -6.78
C ASP A 104 10.58 -3.95 -5.48
N TYR A 105 10.38 -4.68 -4.38
CA TYR A 105 10.06 -4.09 -3.08
C TYR A 105 11.10 -3.08 -2.58
N ARG A 106 12.34 -3.17 -3.09
CA ARG A 106 13.44 -2.25 -2.73
C ARG A 106 13.21 -0.84 -3.26
N ASP A 107 12.38 -0.69 -4.30
CA ASP A 107 12.02 0.61 -4.87
C ASP A 107 10.78 1.24 -4.19
N PHE A 108 10.03 0.49 -3.39
CA PHE A 108 8.70 0.90 -2.94
C PHE A 108 8.73 2.17 -2.09
N GLU A 109 9.61 2.22 -1.09
CA GLU A 109 9.66 3.34 -0.13
C GLU A 109 10.07 4.66 -0.81
N ILE A 110 11.15 4.64 -1.59
CA ILE A 110 11.66 5.84 -2.26
C ILE A 110 10.69 6.39 -3.32
N ILE A 111 9.96 5.50 -4.01
CA ILE A 111 8.91 5.93 -4.94
C ILE A 111 7.70 6.46 -4.16
N LYS A 112 7.27 5.78 -3.08
CA LYS A 112 6.16 6.24 -2.22
C LYS A 112 6.40 7.66 -1.70
N GLU A 113 7.56 7.94 -1.14
CA GLU A 113 7.94 9.28 -0.68
C GLU A 113 7.83 10.33 -1.80
N THR A 114 8.35 10.01 -2.98
CA THR A 114 8.31 10.91 -4.14
C THR A 114 6.89 11.18 -4.59
N ILE A 115 6.06 10.14 -4.68
CA ILE A 115 4.65 10.22 -5.07
C ILE A 115 3.87 11.05 -4.05
N ASN A 116 4.02 10.77 -2.76
CA ASN A 116 3.34 11.52 -1.70
C ASN A 116 3.68 13.01 -1.76
N ARG A 117 4.96 13.35 -1.91
CA ARG A 117 5.41 14.74 -2.07
C ARG A 117 4.80 15.42 -3.29
N ALA A 118 4.73 14.73 -4.43
CA ALA A 118 4.17 15.29 -5.66
C ALA A 118 2.65 15.47 -5.57
N CYS A 119 1.93 14.47 -5.07
CA CYS A 119 0.47 14.52 -4.89
C CYS A 119 0.06 15.56 -3.85
N ASN A 120 0.81 15.73 -2.76
CA ASN A 120 0.57 16.78 -1.76
C ASN A 120 0.72 18.20 -2.33
N LYS A 121 1.44 18.35 -3.45
CA LYS A 121 1.54 19.62 -4.21
C LYS A 121 0.52 19.71 -5.37
N GLY A 122 -0.41 18.77 -5.47
CA GLY A 122 -1.52 18.80 -6.40
C GLY A 122 -1.31 18.04 -7.71
N LEU A 123 -0.20 17.31 -7.89
CA LEU A 123 -0.02 16.46 -9.07
C LEU A 123 -0.94 15.23 -8.97
N ILE A 124 -1.80 15.01 -9.97
CA ILE A 124 -2.64 13.82 -10.04
C ILE A 124 -1.92 12.75 -10.87
N ILE A 125 -1.87 11.52 -10.37
CA ILE A 125 -1.19 10.41 -11.03
C ILE A 125 -2.18 9.28 -11.26
N VAL A 126 -2.25 8.80 -12.50
CA VAL A 126 -3.01 7.62 -12.92
C VAL A 126 -2.00 6.58 -13.41
N ALA A 127 -2.00 5.41 -12.79
CA ALA A 127 -0.97 4.40 -13.07
C ALA A 127 -1.55 3.01 -13.33
N ALA A 128 -0.95 2.30 -14.28
CA ALA A 128 -1.33 0.93 -14.62
C ALA A 128 -0.74 -0.08 -13.64
N CYS A 129 -1.58 -1.02 -13.17
CA CYS A 129 -1.13 -2.20 -12.43
C CYS A 129 -0.29 -3.13 -13.31
N ASN A 130 0.58 -3.95 -12.72
CA ASN A 130 1.25 -5.04 -13.44
C ASN A 130 0.24 -6.04 -14.01
N ASN A 131 0.50 -6.57 -15.21
CA ASN A 131 -0.42 -7.50 -15.88
C ASN A 131 -0.57 -8.86 -15.14
N ARG A 132 0.27 -9.15 -14.14
CA ARG A 132 0.11 -10.29 -13.23
C ARG A 132 -0.84 -10.02 -12.05
N ASP A 133 -1.43 -8.82 -11.96
CA ASP A 133 -2.31 -8.39 -10.85
C ASP A 133 -1.66 -8.44 -9.45
N ILE A 134 -0.34 -8.33 -9.40
CA ILE A 134 0.45 -8.22 -8.17
C ILE A 134 0.64 -6.76 -7.76
N PHE A 135 0.92 -6.53 -6.48
CA PHE A 135 1.18 -5.21 -5.91
C PHE A 135 2.27 -4.50 -6.71
N THR A 136 1.94 -3.30 -7.20
CA THR A 136 2.79 -2.58 -8.14
C THR A 136 2.88 -1.13 -7.71
N VAL A 137 4.08 -0.64 -7.49
CA VAL A 137 4.32 0.77 -7.15
C VAL A 137 4.61 1.54 -8.45
N PRO A 138 3.95 2.69 -8.69
CA PRO A 138 3.10 3.43 -7.76
C PRO A 138 1.58 3.14 -7.86
N ALA A 139 1.13 2.27 -8.78
CA ALA A 139 -0.31 2.04 -9.02
C ALA A 139 -1.12 1.62 -7.78
N SER A 140 -0.51 0.92 -6.84
CA SER A 140 -1.15 0.45 -5.61
C SER A 140 -1.14 1.46 -4.45
N LEU A 141 -0.53 2.64 -4.63
CA LEU A 141 -0.45 3.66 -3.58
C LEU A 141 -1.76 4.45 -3.45
N SER A 142 -2.13 4.82 -2.23
CA SER A 142 -3.37 5.55 -1.91
C SER A 142 -3.44 6.94 -2.56
N ASN A 143 -2.28 7.56 -2.81
CA ASN A 143 -2.13 8.84 -3.51
C ASN A 143 -2.19 8.72 -5.04
N VAL A 144 -2.44 7.53 -5.58
CA VAL A 144 -2.50 7.25 -7.02
C VAL A 144 -3.88 6.69 -7.37
N ILE A 145 -4.33 6.97 -8.59
CA ILE A 145 -5.50 6.30 -9.18
C ILE A 145 -4.97 5.06 -9.90
N GLY A 146 -5.02 3.92 -9.20
CA GLY A 146 -4.61 2.63 -9.74
C GLY A 146 -5.60 2.07 -10.74
N VAL A 147 -5.12 1.66 -11.92
CA VAL A 147 -5.97 1.14 -13.00
C VAL A 147 -5.52 -0.25 -13.44
N LYS A 148 -6.48 -1.16 -13.63
CA LYS A 148 -6.27 -2.42 -14.36
C LYS A 148 -7.31 -2.58 -15.46
N CYS A 149 -6.99 -3.38 -16.48
CA CYS A 149 -7.94 -3.73 -17.51
C CYS A 149 -8.87 -4.84 -17.04
N GLU A 150 -10.12 -4.78 -17.48
CA GLU A 150 -11.05 -5.90 -17.33
C GLU A 150 -10.62 -7.08 -18.23
N LYS A 151 -10.75 -8.32 -17.72
CA LYS A 151 -10.22 -9.52 -18.38
C LYS A 151 -11.24 -10.22 -19.30
N ASN A 152 -12.53 -10.12 -19.00
CA ASN A 152 -13.59 -10.94 -19.59
C ASN A 152 -14.36 -10.25 -20.73
N SER A 153 -13.90 -9.07 -21.17
CA SER A 153 -14.50 -8.25 -22.25
C SER A 153 -15.93 -7.78 -21.97
N ILE A 154 -16.31 -7.67 -20.71
CA ILE A 154 -17.65 -7.22 -20.34
C ILE A 154 -17.80 -5.72 -20.55
N LEU A 155 -16.72 -4.96 -20.30
CA LEU A 155 -16.71 -3.50 -20.44
C LEU A 155 -16.53 -3.09 -21.90
N LYS A 156 -17.47 -2.28 -22.40
CA LYS A 156 -17.37 -1.69 -23.73
C LYS A 156 -16.39 -0.52 -23.73
N GLU A 157 -16.08 -0.05 -24.94
CA GLU A 157 -15.23 1.10 -25.13
C GLU A 157 -15.78 2.34 -24.37
N GLY A 158 -14.96 2.94 -23.52
CA GLY A 158 -15.33 4.09 -22.69
C GLY A 158 -16.00 3.74 -21.34
N GLU A 159 -16.19 2.46 -21.04
CA GLU A 159 -16.77 2.01 -19.78
C GLU A 159 -15.70 1.58 -18.76
N TYR A 160 -16.02 1.80 -17.48
CA TYR A 160 -15.24 1.33 -16.33
C TYR A 160 -16.14 1.09 -15.11
N ILE A 161 -15.62 0.31 -14.16
CA ILE A 161 -16.19 0.11 -12.82
C ILE A 161 -15.20 0.60 -11.77
N PHE A 162 -15.74 1.01 -10.62
CA PHE A 162 -14.97 1.35 -9.44
C PHE A 162 -14.94 0.13 -8.49
N ASN A 163 -13.77 -0.43 -8.30
CA ASN A 163 -13.52 -1.56 -7.42
C ASN A 163 -13.44 -1.06 -5.97
N LEU A 164 -14.50 -1.28 -5.18
CA LEU A 164 -14.57 -0.82 -3.80
C LEU A 164 -13.73 -1.72 -2.89
N TYR A 165 -12.87 -1.09 -2.09
CA TYR A 165 -12.01 -1.74 -1.10
C TYR A 165 -11.08 -2.84 -1.67
N PRO A 166 -10.30 -2.55 -2.72
CA PRO A 166 -9.41 -3.53 -3.31
C PRO A 166 -8.18 -3.77 -2.42
N ILE A 167 -7.90 -5.02 -2.06
CA ILE A 167 -6.71 -5.35 -1.26
C ILE A 167 -5.39 -4.92 -1.94
N SER A 168 -5.37 -4.87 -3.28
CA SER A 168 -4.21 -4.47 -4.08
C SER A 168 -4.05 -2.96 -4.25
N GLY A 169 -4.99 -2.15 -3.76
CA GLY A 169 -5.03 -0.69 -3.98
C GLY A 169 -5.52 -0.26 -5.38
N ILE A 170 -5.90 -1.20 -6.26
CA ILE A 170 -6.35 -0.87 -7.62
C ILE A 170 -7.86 -0.63 -7.66
N GLU A 171 -8.24 0.64 -7.62
CA GLU A 171 -9.62 1.13 -7.48
C GLU A 171 -10.39 1.17 -8.80
N VAL A 172 -9.73 1.20 -9.95
CA VAL A 172 -10.42 1.33 -11.24
C VAL A 172 -10.15 0.13 -12.14
N ILE A 173 -11.24 -0.47 -12.65
CA ILE A 173 -11.18 -1.52 -13.66
C ILE A 173 -11.84 -0.98 -14.92
N SER A 174 -11.07 -0.87 -16.00
CA SER A 174 -11.46 -0.17 -17.22
C SER A 174 -11.34 -1.04 -18.46
N CYS A 175 -12.08 -0.69 -19.52
CA CYS A 175 -11.79 -1.18 -20.86
C CYS A 175 -10.35 -0.82 -21.27
N SER A 176 -9.71 -1.67 -22.07
CA SER A 176 -8.37 -1.45 -22.66
C SER A 176 -8.34 -1.57 -24.18
N GLN A 177 -9.48 -1.91 -24.80
CA GLN A 177 -9.63 -2.05 -26.24
C GLN A 177 -10.30 -0.80 -26.80
N HIS A 178 -9.50 0.00 -27.52
CA HIS A 178 -9.90 1.29 -28.04
C HIS A 178 -9.72 1.32 -29.54
N GLN A 179 -10.75 1.75 -30.28
CA GLN A 179 -10.68 1.96 -31.71
C GLN A 179 -10.05 3.32 -32.02
N LEU A 180 -8.78 3.33 -32.42
CA LEU A 180 -8.01 4.53 -32.71
C LEU A 180 -7.90 4.76 -34.22
N LEU A 181 -8.12 6.00 -34.66
CA LEU A 181 -7.90 6.41 -36.05
C LEU A 181 -6.40 6.44 -36.36
N VAL A 182 -6.02 5.90 -37.51
CA VAL A 182 -4.63 5.80 -37.95
C VAL A 182 -4.46 6.55 -39.26
N SER A 183 -3.41 7.35 -39.39
CA SER A 183 -3.12 8.06 -40.64
C SER A 183 -2.97 7.09 -41.81
N GLY A 184 -3.78 7.26 -42.85
CA GLY A 184 -3.77 6.41 -44.05
C GLY A 184 -4.41 5.02 -43.89
N CYS A 185 -5.13 4.74 -42.80
CA CYS A 185 -5.91 3.51 -42.58
C CYS A 185 -7.26 3.85 -41.90
N ASP A 186 -8.22 2.92 -41.87
CA ASP A 186 -9.53 3.20 -41.25
C ASP A 186 -9.40 3.37 -39.73
N SER A 187 -9.04 2.32 -39.00
CA SER A 187 -8.81 2.36 -37.56
C SER A 187 -8.10 1.09 -37.09
N LYS A 188 -7.46 1.13 -35.91
CA LYS A 188 -6.90 -0.04 -35.23
C LYS A 188 -7.46 -0.16 -33.81
N ILE A 189 -7.72 -1.39 -33.39
CA ILE A 189 -8.15 -1.69 -32.02
C ILE A 189 -6.92 -2.04 -31.19
N THR A 190 -6.77 -1.41 -30.03
CA THR A 190 -5.68 -1.73 -29.10
C THR A 190 -5.81 -3.13 -28.49
N SER A 191 -4.68 -3.75 -28.16
CA SER A 191 -4.64 -5.04 -27.46
C SER A 191 -5.10 -4.90 -26.01
N ARG A 192 -5.41 -6.01 -25.35
CA ARG A 192 -5.70 -5.99 -23.90
C ARG A 192 -4.43 -5.87 -23.09
N CYS A 193 -4.33 -4.82 -22.30
CA CYS A 193 -3.32 -4.68 -21.26
C CYS A 193 -3.71 -3.55 -20.30
N ASN A 194 -3.18 -3.58 -19.08
CA ASN A 194 -3.43 -2.54 -18.07
C ASN A 194 -2.95 -1.15 -18.55
N SER A 195 -1.88 -1.13 -19.34
CA SER A 195 -1.27 0.08 -19.89
C SER A 195 -2.17 0.89 -20.80
N TYR A 196 -3.16 0.28 -21.47
CA TYR A 196 -4.13 1.00 -22.32
C TYR A 196 -5.43 1.34 -21.58
N ALA A 197 -5.68 0.74 -20.43
CA ALA A 197 -6.77 1.14 -19.54
C ALA A 197 -6.46 2.46 -18.80
N ALA A 198 -5.22 2.63 -18.30
CA ALA A 198 -4.79 3.85 -17.60
C ALA A 198 -4.99 5.18 -18.37
N PRO A 199 -4.68 5.29 -19.67
CA PRO A 199 -4.87 6.54 -20.40
C PRO A 199 -6.34 6.92 -20.63
N MET A 200 -7.26 5.94 -20.69
CA MET A 200 -8.69 6.23 -20.74
C MET A 200 -9.13 6.89 -19.42
N ILE A 201 -8.72 6.33 -18.27
CA ILE A 201 -9.02 6.90 -16.96
C ILE A 201 -8.33 8.25 -16.76
N THR A 202 -7.12 8.44 -17.29
CA THR A 202 -6.45 9.75 -17.32
C THR A 202 -7.31 10.81 -18.02
N ALA A 203 -7.95 10.46 -19.14
CA ALA A 203 -8.87 11.38 -19.81
C ALA A 203 -10.14 11.65 -19.00
N GLU A 204 -10.70 10.66 -18.30
CA GLU A 204 -11.83 10.87 -17.38
C GLU A 204 -11.47 11.80 -16.21
N VAL A 205 -10.28 11.65 -15.64
CA VAL A 205 -9.72 12.58 -14.64
C VAL A 205 -9.64 14.00 -15.20
N CYS A 206 -9.13 14.15 -16.44
CA CYS A 206 -9.07 15.46 -17.09
C CYS A 206 -10.46 16.09 -17.27
N LYS A 207 -11.49 15.30 -17.62
CA LYS A 207 -12.88 15.78 -17.73
C LYS A 207 -13.43 16.27 -16.40
N VAL A 208 -13.11 15.57 -15.31
CA VAL A 208 -13.52 15.97 -13.95
C VAL A 208 -12.83 17.28 -13.55
N MET A 209 -11.51 17.38 -13.71
CA MET A 209 -10.74 18.59 -13.39
C MET A 209 -11.16 19.81 -14.21
N ASP A 210 -11.50 19.60 -15.48
CA ASP A 210 -11.96 20.67 -16.36
C ASP A 210 -13.31 21.26 -15.94
N LYS A 211 -14.19 20.46 -15.33
CA LYS A 211 -15.46 20.93 -14.76
C LYS A 211 -15.30 21.59 -13.39
N SER A 212 -14.28 21.21 -12.62
CA SER A 212 -14.05 21.66 -11.25
C SER A 212 -12.57 22.01 -11.03
N PRO A 213 -12.16 23.26 -11.32
CA PRO A 213 -10.81 23.72 -11.03
C PRO A 213 -10.51 23.60 -9.52
N ASN A 214 -9.30 23.16 -9.16
CA ASN A 214 -8.85 22.91 -7.78
C ASN A 214 -9.53 21.75 -7.05
N ILE A 215 -10.11 20.79 -7.79
CA ILE A 215 -10.62 19.55 -7.21
C ILE A 215 -9.47 18.70 -6.62
N THR A 216 -9.69 18.07 -5.46
CA THR A 216 -8.69 17.17 -4.86
C THR A 216 -8.73 15.77 -5.45
N LEU A 217 -7.68 14.98 -5.20
CA LEU A 217 -7.64 13.56 -5.55
C LEU A 217 -8.85 12.80 -4.99
N GLU A 218 -9.22 13.02 -3.73
CA GLU A 218 -10.31 12.33 -3.05
C GLU A 218 -11.67 12.67 -3.68
N GLN A 219 -11.84 13.92 -4.11
CA GLN A 219 -13.02 14.36 -4.84
C GLN A 219 -13.02 13.82 -6.28
N ILE A 220 -11.85 13.71 -6.94
CA ILE A 220 -11.72 13.05 -8.25
C ILE A 220 -12.15 11.59 -8.14
N LYS A 221 -11.64 10.84 -7.14
CA LYS A 221 -12.02 9.43 -6.91
C LYS A 221 -13.53 9.28 -6.67
N GLN A 222 -14.13 10.18 -5.89
CA GLN A 222 -15.60 10.20 -5.72
C GLN A 222 -16.33 10.43 -7.05
N ASN A 223 -15.85 11.34 -7.90
CA ASN A 223 -16.45 11.59 -9.20
C ASN A 223 -16.29 10.39 -10.16
N LEU A 224 -15.14 9.73 -10.15
CA LEU A 224 -14.93 8.49 -10.91
C LEU A 224 -15.92 7.41 -10.45
N TYR A 225 -16.12 7.23 -9.13
CA TYR A 225 -17.12 6.30 -8.62
C TYR A 225 -18.54 6.66 -9.10
N LYS A 226 -18.96 7.92 -9.00
CA LYS A 226 -20.28 8.38 -9.48
C LYS A 226 -20.51 8.12 -10.97
N ASN A 227 -19.45 8.20 -11.78
CA ASN A 227 -19.50 8.00 -13.22
C ASN A 227 -19.28 6.54 -13.65
N SER A 228 -18.97 5.64 -12.72
CA SER A 228 -18.73 4.23 -12.99
C SER A 228 -20.03 3.44 -13.19
N LEU A 229 -19.97 2.33 -13.93
CA LEU A 229 -21.17 1.52 -14.21
C LEU A 229 -21.79 0.86 -12.97
N ASN A 230 -21.00 0.67 -11.92
CA ASN A 230 -21.44 0.06 -10.67
C ASN A 230 -21.65 1.10 -9.54
N TYR A 231 -21.94 2.35 -9.91
CA TYR A 231 -22.40 3.36 -8.96
C TYR A 231 -23.70 2.91 -8.28
N ILE A 232 -23.77 3.09 -6.95
CA ILE A 232 -24.92 2.74 -6.13
C ILE A 232 -25.54 4.04 -5.60
N ASP A 233 -24.82 4.74 -4.71
CA ASP A 233 -25.26 6.00 -4.12
C ASP A 233 -24.09 6.79 -3.52
N ASP A 234 -24.37 8.00 -3.04
CA ASP A 234 -23.38 8.91 -2.45
C ASP A 234 -22.99 8.57 -0.99
N THR A 235 -23.55 7.52 -0.39
CA THR A 235 -23.22 7.10 0.98
C THR A 235 -21.98 6.22 1.04
N ILE A 236 -21.58 5.62 -0.08
CA ILE A 236 -20.37 4.82 -0.19
C ILE A 236 -19.12 5.70 -0.12
N GLN A 237 -18.23 5.35 0.80
CA GLN A 237 -16.96 6.04 1.00
C GLN A 237 -15.85 5.35 0.23
N VAL A 238 -15.39 6.01 -0.83
CA VAL A 238 -14.32 5.47 -1.68
C VAL A 238 -12.92 5.83 -1.20
N ASN A 239 -12.81 6.78 -0.28
CA ASN A 239 -11.53 7.26 0.27
C ASN A 239 -11.11 6.53 1.56
N ASN A 240 -11.58 5.30 1.73
CA ASN A 240 -11.07 4.40 2.75
C ASN A 240 -9.98 3.53 2.15
N TYR A 241 -8.94 3.26 2.93
CA TYR A 241 -7.77 2.56 2.45
C TYR A 241 -7.40 1.41 3.38
N LYS A 242 -6.75 0.39 2.80
CA LYS A 242 -6.24 -0.79 3.51
C LYS A 242 -5.03 -0.44 4.39
N ASN A 243 -4.12 0.37 3.85
CA ASN A 243 -2.85 0.77 4.46
C ASN A 243 -2.84 2.30 4.66
N ILE A 244 -1.77 2.83 5.26
CA ILE A 244 -1.60 4.26 5.53
C ILE A 244 -0.41 4.87 4.76
N ASP A 245 -0.19 4.43 3.52
CA ASP A 245 1.00 4.78 2.74
C ASP A 245 1.11 6.27 2.37
N TRP A 246 0.05 7.07 2.54
CA TRP A 246 0.08 8.52 2.33
C TRP A 246 0.70 9.30 3.48
N VAL A 247 0.81 8.70 4.67
CA VAL A 247 1.19 9.42 5.90
C VAL A 247 2.68 9.76 5.85
N SER A 248 3.01 11.04 5.80
CA SER A 248 4.41 11.50 5.78
C SER A 248 4.72 12.34 7.02
N ASN A 249 3.87 13.29 7.37
CA ASN A 249 3.99 14.12 8.58
C ASN A 249 2.68 14.12 9.36
N ALA A 250 2.65 13.44 10.50
CA ALA A 250 1.44 13.25 11.29
C ALA A 250 1.50 13.91 12.67
N THR A 251 0.34 14.33 13.14
CA THR A 251 0.13 14.60 14.57
C THR A 251 -0.57 13.41 15.20
N LEU A 252 -0.14 13.04 16.40
CA LEU A 252 -0.74 11.99 17.21
C LEU A 252 -1.42 12.60 18.44
N LEU A 253 -2.65 12.18 18.68
CA LEU A 253 -3.38 12.46 19.92
C LEU A 253 -3.65 11.15 20.66
N CYS A 254 -3.25 11.09 21.94
CA CYS A 254 -3.41 9.93 22.81
C CYS A 254 -4.27 10.27 24.03
N ILE A 255 -5.17 9.36 24.43
CA ILE A 255 -6.07 9.55 25.59
C ILE A 255 -5.46 9.13 26.92
N LYS A 256 -4.45 8.24 26.93
CA LYS A 256 -3.81 7.76 28.17
C LYS A 256 -2.45 8.44 28.36
N GLU A 257 -2.09 8.75 29.61
CA GLU A 257 -0.79 9.30 30.04
C GLU A 257 0.41 8.35 29.80
N ARG A 258 0.31 7.41 28.86
CA ARG A 258 1.47 6.66 28.40
C ARG A 258 2.26 7.57 27.48
N LYS A 259 3.51 7.81 27.85
CA LYS A 259 4.50 8.44 26.97
C LYS A 259 4.75 7.47 25.81
N CYS A 260 3.96 7.58 24.75
CA CYS A 260 4.20 6.81 23.54
C CYS A 260 5.29 7.53 22.76
N ILE A 261 6.51 6.99 22.81
CA ILE A 261 7.60 7.38 21.92
C ILE A 261 7.43 6.50 20.68
N PHE A 262 7.22 7.14 19.53
CA PHE A 262 7.11 6.47 18.25
C PHE A 262 8.33 6.84 17.41
N GLU A 263 9.15 5.85 17.10
CA GLU A 263 10.13 5.94 16.02
C GLU A 263 9.68 4.93 14.98
N SER A 264 9.36 5.42 13.77
CA SER A 264 8.97 4.58 12.64
C SER A 264 9.87 4.90 11.46
N HIS A 265 10.34 3.87 10.77
CA HIS A 265 11.09 4.01 9.52
C HIS A 265 10.20 4.42 8.33
N TYR A 266 8.87 4.37 8.49
CA TYR A 266 7.90 4.50 7.40
C TYR A 266 7.14 5.83 7.41
N ILE A 267 7.25 6.59 8.50
CA ILE A 267 6.61 7.90 8.68
C ILE A 267 7.71 8.89 9.08
N ASN A 268 7.91 9.93 8.26
CA ASN A 268 9.02 10.87 8.44
C ASN A 268 8.97 11.59 9.78
N GLN A 269 7.76 11.95 10.23
CA GLN A 269 7.56 12.68 11.47
C GLN A 269 6.21 12.37 12.11
N ILE A 270 6.23 12.10 13.42
CA ILE A 270 5.04 11.99 14.27
C ILE A 270 5.23 12.87 15.49
N ASN A 271 4.39 13.90 15.65
CA ASN A 271 4.40 14.76 16.83
C ASN A 271 3.26 14.39 17.78
N ASN A 272 3.58 14.17 19.06
CA ASN A 272 2.59 13.81 20.07
C ASN A 272 2.15 15.06 20.85
N PHE A 273 0.84 15.31 20.91
CA PHE A 273 0.25 16.41 21.66
C PHE A 273 -0.70 15.89 22.73
N LYS A 274 -0.74 16.59 23.87
CA LYS A 274 -1.70 16.32 24.95
C LYS A 274 -2.99 17.10 24.77
N GLU A 275 -2.88 18.36 24.38
CA GLU A 275 -4.00 19.29 24.22
C GLU A 275 -4.25 19.57 22.72
N ILE A 276 -5.51 19.74 22.36
CA ILE A 276 -5.95 19.98 20.97
C ILE A 276 -5.55 21.38 20.50
N GLU A 277 -5.52 22.33 21.42
CA GLU A 277 -5.22 23.73 21.21
C GLU A 277 -3.79 23.96 20.71
N ASP A 278 -2.87 23.07 21.10
CA ASP A 278 -1.45 23.14 20.73
C ASP A 278 -1.20 22.70 19.28
N ILE A 279 -2.18 22.07 18.63
CA ILE A 279 -2.01 21.55 17.26
C ILE A 279 -2.23 22.65 16.23
N ASN A 280 -1.13 23.02 15.56
CA ASN A 280 -1.17 23.73 14.29
C ASN A 280 -1.48 22.76 13.16
N VAL A 281 -2.74 22.68 12.76
CA VAL A 281 -3.22 21.77 11.71
C VAL A 281 -2.43 21.92 10.42
N ASP A 282 -1.98 23.13 10.06
CA ASP A 282 -1.30 23.38 8.79
C ASP A 282 0.05 22.66 8.65
N GLU A 283 0.69 22.25 9.76
CA GLU A 283 1.98 21.56 9.76
C GLU A 283 1.91 20.09 9.37
N PHE A 284 0.76 19.42 9.56
CA PHE A 284 0.62 17.97 9.42
C PHE A 284 -0.22 17.58 8.21
N ASP A 285 0.06 16.48 7.53
CA ASP A 285 -0.82 15.91 6.50
C ASP A 285 -1.92 15.01 7.07
N THR A 286 -1.71 14.48 8.27
CA THR A 286 -2.55 13.45 8.87
C THR A 286 -2.74 13.66 10.37
N LEU A 287 -3.97 13.43 10.84
CA LEU A 287 -4.31 13.28 12.25
C LEU A 287 -4.40 11.79 12.60
N ILE A 288 -3.58 11.33 13.55
CA ILE A 288 -3.64 9.98 14.13
C ILE A 288 -4.31 10.07 15.51
N LEU A 289 -5.39 9.31 15.69
CA LEU A 289 -6.12 9.18 16.95
C LEU A 289 -5.83 7.81 17.55
N LEU A 290 -5.27 7.76 18.76
CA LEU A 290 -4.91 6.50 19.42
C LEU A 290 -5.78 6.23 20.64
N ASN A 291 -6.33 5.01 20.68
CA ASN A 291 -7.21 4.51 21.74
C ASN A 291 -8.41 5.42 21.98
N SER A 292 -9.02 5.91 20.90
CA SER A 292 -10.19 6.78 20.92
C SER A 292 -11.45 6.01 21.28
N MET A 293 -11.63 5.74 22.58
CA MET A 293 -12.95 5.37 23.12
C MET A 293 -13.96 6.36 22.56
N ILE A 294 -14.84 5.89 21.67
CA ILE A 294 -15.80 6.73 20.93
C ILE A 294 -16.74 7.50 21.88
N ASN A 295 -16.82 7.11 23.14
CA ASN A 295 -17.49 7.87 24.20
C ASN A 295 -16.94 9.31 24.37
N ASP A 296 -15.68 9.55 23.99
CA ASP A 296 -15.04 10.87 23.98
C ASP A 296 -14.97 11.51 22.58
N TYR A 297 -15.68 10.99 21.56
CA TYR A 297 -15.71 11.59 20.21
C TYR A 297 -15.96 13.10 20.23
N LYS A 298 -16.88 13.56 21.09
CA LYS A 298 -17.18 14.99 21.26
C LYS A 298 -15.96 15.83 21.63
N LYS A 299 -14.95 15.24 22.29
CA LYS A 299 -13.69 15.89 22.61
C LYS A 299 -12.84 16.11 21.35
N PHE A 300 -12.83 15.16 20.42
CA PHE A 300 -12.00 15.21 19.20
C PHE A 300 -12.72 15.80 17.99
N GLU A 301 -14.04 15.93 18.03
CA GLU A 301 -14.83 16.52 16.94
C GLU A 301 -14.28 17.88 16.46
N PRO A 302 -13.87 18.83 17.32
CA PRO A 302 -13.29 20.09 16.87
C PRO A 302 -12.02 19.92 16.04
N ILE A 303 -11.09 19.04 16.44
CA ILE A 303 -9.83 18.84 15.71
C ILE A 303 -10.04 18.04 14.42
N ILE A 304 -10.89 17.02 14.46
CA ILE A 304 -11.32 16.25 13.28
C ILE A 304 -11.93 17.20 12.24
N TYR A 305 -12.81 18.10 12.68
CA TYR A 305 -13.42 19.11 11.80
C TYR A 305 -12.35 20.03 11.17
N ARG A 306 -11.38 20.52 11.95
CA ARG A 306 -10.29 21.37 11.44
C ARG A 306 -9.45 20.64 10.37
N PHE A 307 -9.10 19.37 10.59
CA PHE A 307 -8.39 18.55 9.60
C PHE A 307 -9.22 18.32 8.34
N LYS A 308 -10.49 17.92 8.48
CA LYS A 308 -11.40 17.72 7.34
C LYS A 308 -11.62 18.99 6.52
N LYS A 309 -11.76 20.14 7.17
CA LYS A 309 -11.91 21.44 6.50
C LYS A 309 -10.69 21.80 5.65
N LYS A 310 -9.51 21.34 6.05
CA LYS A 310 -8.24 21.49 5.32
C LYS A 310 -7.94 20.31 4.37
N GLN A 311 -8.89 19.38 4.20
CA GLN A 311 -8.75 18.18 3.38
C GLN A 311 -7.55 17.30 3.76
N LYS A 312 -7.27 17.23 5.07
CA LYS A 312 -6.18 16.42 5.65
C LYS A 312 -6.69 15.07 6.09
N SER A 313 -5.80 14.09 6.09
CA SER A 313 -6.16 12.67 6.29
C SER A 313 -6.35 12.33 7.76
N ILE A 314 -7.05 11.23 8.03
CA ILE A 314 -7.33 10.75 9.38
C ILE A 314 -7.02 9.26 9.49
N VAL A 315 -6.32 8.88 10.54
CA VAL A 315 -6.04 7.50 10.92
C VAL A 315 -6.53 7.29 12.35
N VAL A 316 -7.30 6.24 12.59
CA VAL A 316 -7.74 5.82 13.92
C VAL A 316 -7.08 4.51 14.26
N ILE A 317 -6.41 4.44 15.41
CA ILE A 317 -5.79 3.24 15.97
C ILE A 317 -6.57 2.84 17.21
N ASP A 318 -7.39 1.80 17.10
CA ASP A 318 -8.28 1.34 18.17
C ASP A 318 -8.67 -0.14 17.99
N ASP A 319 -7.99 -1.03 18.73
CA ASP A 319 -8.30 -2.47 18.75
C ASP A 319 -9.48 -2.82 19.69
N GLU A 320 -9.91 -1.89 20.55
CA GLU A 320 -10.97 -2.11 21.53
C GLU A 320 -12.37 -1.81 20.95
N TYR A 321 -12.45 -0.92 19.96
CA TYR A 321 -13.71 -0.54 19.34
C TYR A 321 -14.29 -1.65 18.45
N GLN A 322 -15.44 -2.20 18.88
CA GLN A 322 -16.17 -3.24 18.15
C GLN A 322 -17.30 -2.70 17.25
N GLY A 323 -17.48 -1.39 17.15
CA GLY A 323 -18.58 -0.83 16.37
C GLY A 323 -18.31 -0.83 14.86
N GLU A 324 -19.39 -0.88 14.09
CA GLU A 324 -19.33 -1.13 12.65
C GLU A 324 -18.95 0.08 11.79
N SER A 325 -18.99 1.32 12.31
CA SER A 325 -18.69 2.47 11.47
C SER A 325 -18.30 3.75 12.21
N TYR A 326 -17.25 4.40 11.70
CA TYR A 326 -16.89 5.79 12.03
C TYR A 326 -17.64 6.78 11.13
N LYS A 327 -18.98 6.69 11.06
CA LYS A 327 -19.84 7.49 10.14
C LYS A 327 -19.65 9.01 10.23
N TYR A 328 -19.13 9.52 11.33
CA TYR A 328 -18.84 10.95 11.50
C TYR A 328 -17.53 11.39 10.84
N LEU A 329 -16.62 10.45 10.54
CA LEU A 329 -15.37 10.71 9.82
C LEU A 329 -15.60 10.88 8.31
N ASN A 330 -16.79 10.56 7.80
CA ASN A 330 -17.15 10.67 6.38
C ASN A 330 -16.79 12.03 5.79
N GLY A 331 -16.13 12.01 4.63
CA GLY A 331 -15.77 13.21 3.90
C GLY A 331 -14.84 12.90 2.73
N ALA A 332 -14.49 13.94 1.98
CA ALA A 332 -13.46 13.85 0.94
C ALA A 332 -12.06 13.94 1.58
N VAL A 333 -11.76 13.01 2.48
CA VAL A 333 -10.44 12.84 3.11
C VAL A 333 -10.08 11.37 3.11
N LYS A 334 -8.78 11.06 3.11
CA LYS A 334 -8.34 9.67 3.30
C LYS A 334 -8.58 9.24 4.74
N LEU A 335 -9.13 8.04 4.89
CA LEU A 335 -9.50 7.49 6.17
C LEU A 335 -8.99 6.05 6.33
N TRP A 336 -8.44 5.77 7.51
CA TRP A 336 -8.09 4.44 7.96
C TRP A 336 -8.60 4.20 9.37
N TYR A 337 -9.19 3.03 9.62
CA TYR A 337 -9.58 2.56 10.94
C TYR A 337 -9.71 1.03 10.96
N PRO A 338 -9.57 0.34 12.10
CA PRO A 338 -9.36 -1.11 12.09
C PRO A 338 -10.53 -1.91 11.48
N SER A 339 -11.78 -1.51 11.75
CA SER A 339 -12.94 -2.22 11.20
C SER A 339 -13.15 -2.04 9.69
N ILE A 340 -12.54 -1.03 9.04
CA ILE A 340 -12.64 -0.89 7.58
C ILE A 340 -11.81 -1.94 6.85
N VAL A 341 -10.69 -2.37 7.43
CA VAL A 341 -9.76 -3.32 6.83
C VAL A 341 -10.43 -4.68 6.58
N GLU A 342 -11.40 -5.03 7.41
CA GLU A 342 -12.23 -6.23 7.24
C GLU A 342 -12.99 -6.24 5.90
N HIS A 343 -13.43 -5.08 5.41
CA HIS A 343 -14.11 -4.99 4.11
C HIS A 343 -13.17 -5.33 2.94
N PHE A 344 -11.89 -4.98 3.04
CA PHE A 344 -10.91 -5.29 2.00
C PHE A 344 -10.65 -6.79 1.87
N TYR A 345 -10.57 -7.49 3.01
CA TYR A 345 -10.45 -8.95 3.02
C TYR A 345 -11.72 -9.63 2.51
N ARG A 346 -12.91 -9.16 2.91
CA ARG A 346 -14.18 -9.72 2.42
C ARG A 346 -14.37 -9.54 0.91
N ALA A 347 -13.87 -8.45 0.35
CA ALA A 347 -13.88 -8.20 -1.09
C ALA A 347 -12.87 -9.07 -1.88
N SER A 348 -11.99 -9.80 -1.18
CA SER A 348 -10.83 -10.49 -1.77
C SER A 348 -10.77 -11.95 -1.30
N PRO A 349 -11.26 -12.91 -2.09
CA PRO A 349 -11.20 -14.32 -1.70
C PRO A 349 -9.76 -14.87 -1.75
N PRO A 350 -9.38 -15.79 -0.83
CA PRO A 350 -8.14 -16.55 -0.95
C PRO A 350 -8.23 -17.42 -2.21
N GLN A 351 -7.17 -17.41 -3.02
CA GLN A 351 -7.10 -18.15 -4.29
C GLN A 351 -5.74 -18.82 -4.51
N GLN A 352 -4.84 -18.71 -3.54
CA GLN A 352 -3.48 -19.23 -3.59
C GLN A 352 -3.11 -19.67 -2.18
N GLU A 353 -2.80 -20.96 -2.04
CA GLU A 353 -2.29 -21.49 -0.77
C GLU A 353 -0.93 -20.87 -0.46
N LEU A 354 -0.65 -20.69 0.83
CA LEU A 354 0.63 -20.17 1.28
C LEU A 354 1.73 -21.21 1.00
N ASP A 355 2.71 -20.84 0.19
CA ASP A 355 3.83 -21.71 -0.21
C ASP A 355 5.18 -21.02 0.06
N VAL A 356 5.29 -20.40 1.22
CA VAL A 356 6.48 -19.70 1.69
C VAL A 356 6.61 -19.82 3.20
N PRO A 357 7.83 -19.67 3.74
CA PRO A 357 8.04 -19.78 5.18
C PRO A 357 7.14 -18.84 5.98
N LEU A 358 6.52 -19.39 7.03
CA LEU A 358 5.68 -18.68 7.99
C LEU A 358 6.34 -18.72 9.37
N ILE A 359 6.69 -17.53 9.86
CA ILE A 359 7.13 -17.31 11.24
C ILE A 359 5.96 -16.75 12.03
N ILE A 360 5.58 -17.40 13.13
CA ILE A 360 4.58 -16.86 14.07
C ILE A 360 5.25 -16.34 15.33
N ILE A 361 4.87 -15.13 15.74
CA ILE A 361 5.31 -14.48 16.96
C ILE A 361 4.13 -14.35 17.92
N TYR A 362 4.26 -14.96 19.10
CA TYR A 362 3.30 -14.82 20.19
C TYR A 362 3.84 -13.87 21.25
N ASP A 363 3.10 -12.81 21.55
CA ASP A 363 3.52 -11.81 22.53
C ASP A 363 2.74 -11.87 23.84
N TYR A 364 3.43 -12.33 24.89
CA TYR A 364 2.92 -12.36 26.26
C TYR A 364 3.21 -11.06 27.01
N THR A 365 3.96 -10.09 26.47
CA THR A 365 4.27 -8.81 27.12
C THR A 365 3.29 -7.69 26.78
N GLU A 366 2.49 -7.89 25.72
CA GLU A 366 1.59 -6.93 25.07
C GLU A 366 2.26 -5.70 24.44
N ASN A 367 3.56 -5.47 24.62
CA ASN A 367 4.20 -4.22 24.19
C ASN A 367 5.28 -4.42 23.13
N GLU A 368 5.88 -5.61 23.04
CA GLU A 368 7.13 -5.79 22.30
C GLU A 368 6.94 -6.48 20.94
N MET A 369 5.77 -7.08 20.66
CA MET A 369 5.48 -7.76 19.39
C MET A 369 5.82 -6.92 18.16
N ILE A 370 5.34 -5.67 18.13
CA ILE A 370 5.43 -4.79 16.96
C ILE A 370 6.89 -4.49 16.64
N LYS A 371 7.69 -4.20 17.66
CA LYS A 371 9.12 -3.88 17.51
C LYS A 371 9.92 -5.07 17.01
N VAL A 372 9.66 -6.27 17.57
CA VAL A 372 10.31 -7.50 17.12
C VAL A 372 9.92 -7.82 15.68
N LEU A 373 8.63 -7.74 15.34
CA LEU A 373 8.12 -7.94 13.98
C LEU A 373 8.79 -6.99 12.99
N GLU A 374 8.72 -5.67 13.23
CA GLU A 374 9.32 -4.67 12.37
C GLU A 374 10.80 -4.95 12.15
N THR A 375 11.53 -5.22 13.22
CA THR A 375 12.98 -5.47 13.15
C THR A 375 13.30 -6.69 12.30
N LEU A 376 12.60 -7.81 12.52
CA LEU A 376 12.81 -9.02 11.73
C LEU A 376 12.43 -8.79 10.26
N THR A 377 11.30 -8.14 9.98
CA THR A 377 10.88 -7.82 8.61
C THR A 377 11.92 -6.97 7.89
N VAL A 378 12.45 -5.93 8.54
CA VAL A 378 13.51 -5.08 7.97
C VAL A 378 14.78 -5.88 7.70
N LYS A 379 15.16 -6.80 8.59
CA LYS A 379 16.34 -7.65 8.41
C LYS A 379 16.26 -8.56 7.20
N PHE A 380 15.17 -9.29 7.07
CA PHE A 380 14.96 -10.14 5.89
C PHE A 380 15.00 -9.32 4.59
N ARG A 381 14.39 -8.13 4.57
CA ARG A 381 14.46 -7.21 3.41
C ARG A 381 15.88 -6.74 3.10
N ARG A 382 16.70 -6.47 4.13
CA ARG A 382 18.10 -6.07 3.93
C ARG A 382 18.94 -7.20 3.34
N ASP A 383 18.60 -8.44 3.65
CA ASP A 383 19.29 -9.63 3.15
C ASP A 383 18.71 -10.15 1.82
N GLY A 384 17.78 -9.40 1.21
CA GLY A 384 17.29 -9.65 -0.15
C GLY A 384 15.96 -10.40 -0.23
N TYR A 385 15.37 -10.81 0.89
CA TYR A 385 14.07 -11.47 0.94
C TYR A 385 12.92 -10.45 1.00
N TYR A 386 11.94 -10.57 0.12
CA TYR A 386 10.72 -9.80 0.22
C TYR A 386 9.88 -10.28 1.41
N ALA A 387 10.17 -9.77 2.60
CA ALA A 387 9.43 -10.10 3.81
C ALA A 387 8.19 -9.22 3.98
N VAL A 388 7.07 -9.85 4.37
CA VAL A 388 5.86 -9.17 4.84
C VAL A 388 5.69 -9.44 6.33
N GLY A 389 5.71 -8.37 7.12
CA GLY A 389 5.33 -8.42 8.54
C GLY A 389 3.85 -8.08 8.68
N ALA A 390 3.12 -8.88 9.45
CA ALA A 390 1.69 -8.68 9.70
C ALA A 390 1.36 -8.89 11.17
N CYS A 391 0.34 -8.20 11.70
CA CYS A 391 -0.12 -8.48 13.06
C CYS A 391 -1.59 -8.15 13.33
N THR A 392 -2.10 -8.66 14.44
CA THR A 392 -3.47 -8.43 14.90
C THR A 392 -3.65 -7.16 15.73
N LYS A 393 -2.62 -6.31 15.86
CA LYS A 393 -2.71 -5.00 16.52
C LYS A 393 -2.73 -3.89 15.48
N SER A 394 -3.76 -3.06 15.48
CA SER A 394 -3.89 -1.94 14.53
C SER A 394 -2.72 -0.96 14.61
N LEU A 395 -2.09 -0.83 15.78
CA LEU A 395 -0.90 0.01 15.96
C LEU A 395 0.26 -0.38 15.02
N GLY A 396 0.33 -1.65 14.60
CA GLY A 396 1.38 -2.15 13.70
C GLY A 396 1.46 -1.41 12.36
N VAL A 397 0.36 -0.81 11.88
CA VAL A 397 0.38 -0.08 10.60
C VAL A 397 1.28 1.16 10.63
N LEU A 398 1.49 1.75 11.82
CA LEU A 398 2.43 2.87 11.99
C LEU A 398 3.89 2.44 11.78
N TYR A 399 4.16 1.13 11.84
CA TYR A 399 5.48 0.50 11.68
C TYR A 399 5.60 -0.26 10.35
N GLY A 400 4.74 0.06 9.37
CA GLY A 400 4.76 -0.58 8.05
C GLY A 400 4.33 -2.06 8.06
N LEU A 401 3.67 -2.52 9.12
CA LEU A 401 3.13 -3.87 9.22
C LEU A 401 1.72 -3.93 8.66
N GLU A 402 1.39 -5.05 8.04
CA GLU A 402 0.04 -5.37 7.59
C GLU A 402 -0.89 -5.66 8.78
N TYR A 403 -2.04 -4.98 8.84
CA TYR A 403 -3.03 -5.27 9.88
C TYR A 403 -3.95 -6.41 9.46
N ILE A 404 -4.02 -7.45 10.29
CA ILE A 404 -4.92 -8.59 10.12
C ILE A 404 -5.97 -8.52 11.24
N PRO A 405 -7.18 -8.04 10.95
CA PRO A 405 -8.26 -8.05 11.94
C PRO A 405 -8.50 -9.49 12.40
N PHE A 406 -8.58 -9.70 13.70
CA PHE A 406 -8.87 -11.01 14.27
C PHE A 406 -9.95 -10.89 15.34
N ARG A 407 -11.09 -11.56 15.12
CA ARG A 407 -12.16 -11.66 16.12
C ARG A 407 -11.83 -12.77 17.11
N LYS A 408 -12.21 -12.59 18.38
CA LYS A 408 -11.94 -13.57 19.45
C LYS A 408 -12.83 -14.83 19.38
N ASP A 409 -13.53 -15.06 18.27
CA ASP A 409 -14.48 -16.16 18.08
C ASP A 409 -13.82 -17.49 17.66
N ARG A 410 -12.49 -17.61 17.82
CA ARG A 410 -11.67 -18.81 17.53
C ARG A 410 -11.74 -19.30 16.07
N ASN A 411 -12.15 -18.46 15.12
CA ASN A 411 -12.12 -18.83 13.71
C ASN A 411 -10.72 -18.62 13.10
N PHE A 412 -9.77 -19.48 13.44
CA PHE A 412 -8.36 -19.34 12.98
C PHE A 412 -8.19 -19.52 11.48
N LYS A 413 -9.15 -20.19 10.81
CA LYS A 413 -9.18 -20.27 9.34
C LYS A 413 -9.21 -18.88 8.71
N GLU A 414 -9.87 -17.91 9.34
CA GLU A 414 -9.93 -16.54 8.86
C GLU A 414 -8.54 -15.88 8.82
N ILE A 415 -7.66 -16.19 9.77
CA ILE A 415 -6.26 -15.72 9.73
C ILE A 415 -5.54 -16.33 8.52
N LYS A 416 -5.71 -17.63 8.28
CA LYS A 416 -5.11 -18.34 7.14
C LYS A 416 -5.57 -17.73 5.81
N ASP A 417 -6.87 -17.57 5.64
CA ASP A 417 -7.46 -16.97 4.44
C ASP A 417 -6.90 -15.55 4.22
N LYS A 418 -6.72 -14.76 5.28
CA LYS A 418 -6.16 -13.40 5.20
C LYS A 418 -4.68 -13.37 4.79
N ILE A 419 -3.83 -14.25 5.32
CA ILE A 419 -2.40 -14.31 4.90
C ILE A 419 -2.23 -14.82 3.48
N GLU A 420 -3.11 -15.71 3.01
CA GLU A 420 -3.16 -16.19 1.63
C GLU A 420 -3.63 -15.11 0.65
N VAL A 421 -4.60 -14.28 1.05
CA VAL A 421 -5.00 -13.08 0.31
C VAL A 421 -3.84 -12.10 0.16
N LEU A 422 -3.05 -11.89 1.23
CA LEU A 422 -1.83 -11.07 1.14
C LEU A 422 -0.79 -11.70 0.21
N TYR A 423 -0.60 -13.02 0.28
CA TYR A 423 0.39 -13.75 -0.53
C TYR A 423 0.11 -13.60 -2.02
N LYS A 424 -1.15 -13.77 -2.43
CA LYS A 424 -1.60 -13.56 -3.80
C LYS A 424 -1.27 -12.17 -4.35
N VAL A 425 -1.35 -11.15 -3.49
CA VAL A 425 -1.18 -9.75 -3.89
C VAL A 425 0.28 -9.37 -3.92
N TYR A 426 1.01 -9.71 -2.87
CA TYR A 426 2.38 -9.25 -2.70
C TYR A 426 3.41 -10.20 -3.31
N ASP A 427 3.11 -11.50 -3.46
CA ASP A 427 4.06 -12.49 -3.99
C ASP A 427 5.38 -12.46 -3.18
N TYR A 428 5.25 -12.45 -1.85
CA TYR A 428 6.35 -12.28 -0.89
C TYR A 428 7.12 -13.59 -0.67
N ASP A 429 8.38 -13.49 -0.23
CA ASP A 429 9.26 -14.66 0.00
C ASP A 429 9.10 -15.25 1.42
N ILE A 430 8.62 -14.46 2.37
CA ILE A 430 8.46 -14.88 3.78
C ILE A 430 7.40 -14.04 4.50
N MET A 431 6.56 -14.70 5.32
CA MET A 431 5.58 -14.06 6.19
C MET A 431 6.02 -14.13 7.65
N ILE A 432 5.95 -13.00 8.34
CA ILE A 432 6.19 -12.90 9.79
C ILE A 432 4.90 -12.37 10.44
N LEU A 433 4.18 -13.25 11.13
CA LEU A 433 2.87 -12.98 11.68
C LEU A 433 2.93 -12.85 13.20
N GLY A 434 2.59 -11.69 13.75
CA GLY A 434 2.42 -11.53 15.18
C GLY A 434 0.97 -11.61 15.63
N LEU A 435 0.73 -12.45 16.63
CA LEU A 435 -0.59 -12.68 17.19
C LEU A 435 -0.63 -12.21 18.64
N SER A 436 -1.45 -11.19 18.90
CA SER A 436 -1.80 -10.77 20.27
C SER A 436 -2.88 -11.69 20.82
N ILE A 437 -2.48 -12.73 21.55
CA ILE A 437 -3.37 -13.68 22.22
C ILE A 437 -3.42 -13.44 23.72
N ASN A 438 -4.55 -13.76 24.36
CA ASN A 438 -4.68 -13.65 25.81
C ASN A 438 -3.84 -14.75 26.51
N ARG A 439 -3.20 -14.39 27.63
CA ARG A 439 -2.21 -15.22 28.34
C ARG A 439 -2.77 -16.54 28.89
N ASP A 440 -4.08 -16.63 29.10
CA ASP A 440 -4.70 -17.70 29.89
C ASP A 440 -5.14 -18.95 29.10
N ASP A 441 -5.02 -18.97 27.76
CA ASP A 441 -5.53 -20.10 26.96
C ASP A 441 -4.48 -20.70 26.02
N THR A 442 -3.66 -21.59 26.60
CA THR A 442 -2.66 -22.37 25.87
C THR A 442 -3.22 -23.30 24.79
N ASN A 443 -4.51 -23.67 24.86
CA ASN A 443 -5.12 -24.53 23.84
C ASN A 443 -5.31 -23.76 22.52
N ILE A 444 -5.54 -22.44 22.60
CA ILE A 444 -5.67 -21.58 21.42
C ILE A 444 -4.39 -21.58 20.59
N ILE A 445 -3.19 -21.54 21.19
CA ILE A 445 -1.93 -21.60 20.44
C ILE A 445 -1.81 -22.90 19.65
N LYS A 446 -2.16 -24.02 20.28
CA LYS A 446 -2.12 -25.33 19.63
C LYS A 446 -3.08 -25.37 18.44
N GLU A 447 -4.30 -24.86 18.61
CA GLU A 447 -5.30 -24.76 17.53
C GLU A 447 -4.80 -23.87 16.38
N ILE A 448 -4.19 -22.72 16.69
CA ILE A 448 -3.60 -21.82 15.71
C ILE A 448 -2.47 -22.52 14.95
N ASN A 449 -1.51 -23.14 15.65
CA ASN A 449 -0.37 -23.81 15.03
C ASN A 449 -0.80 -25.01 14.18
N MET A 450 -1.82 -25.77 14.61
CA MET A 450 -2.39 -26.83 13.78
C MET A 450 -3.07 -26.29 12.52
N CYS A 451 -3.67 -25.09 12.59
CA CYS A 451 -4.37 -24.48 11.47
C CYS A 451 -3.41 -23.81 10.47
N LEU A 452 -2.41 -23.08 10.97
CA LEU A 452 -1.48 -22.27 10.18
C LEU A 452 -0.20 -23.02 9.80
N ASN A 453 0.16 -24.08 10.54
CA ASN A 453 1.35 -24.90 10.32
C ASN A 453 2.63 -24.07 10.11
N PRO A 454 3.05 -23.26 11.09
CA PRO A 454 4.23 -22.39 10.94
C PRO A 454 5.54 -23.17 10.91
N ASP A 455 6.49 -22.71 10.11
CA ASP A 455 7.86 -23.25 10.06
C ASP A 455 8.62 -22.92 11.35
N LYS A 456 8.40 -21.73 11.91
CA LYS A 456 9.01 -21.29 13.17
C LYS A 456 8.03 -20.56 14.06
N VAL A 457 8.18 -20.78 15.36
CA VAL A 457 7.41 -20.10 16.41
C VAL A 457 8.37 -19.37 17.36
N ILE A 458 8.06 -18.11 17.61
CA ILE A 458 8.79 -17.22 18.51
C ILE A 458 7.86 -16.82 19.65
N PHE A 459 8.32 -17.00 20.88
CA PHE A 459 7.61 -16.55 22.07
C PHE A 459 8.30 -15.35 22.68
N ILE A 460 7.54 -14.28 22.91
CA ILE A 460 8.00 -13.08 23.58
C ILE A 460 7.44 -13.07 25.00
N GLY A 461 8.30 -13.04 26.02
CA GLY A 461 7.87 -13.07 27.41
C GLY A 461 8.92 -12.63 28.43
N ASP A 462 8.51 -11.84 29.42
CA ASP A 462 9.38 -11.36 30.50
C ASP A 462 9.28 -12.19 31.78
N ASN A 463 8.14 -12.83 32.00
CA ASN A 463 7.92 -13.79 33.06
C ASN A 463 7.51 -15.11 32.41
N PHE A 464 8.43 -16.07 32.36
CA PHE A 464 8.05 -17.48 32.20
C PHE A 464 7.29 -17.86 33.46
N SER A 465 5.97 -17.60 33.46
CA SER A 465 5.09 -18.18 34.46
C SER A 465 5.21 -19.70 34.37
N ASN A 466 4.75 -20.40 35.41
CA ASN A 466 4.61 -21.85 35.34
C ASN A 466 3.80 -22.26 34.09
N GLU A 467 2.94 -21.42 33.54
CA GLU A 467 2.12 -21.72 32.36
C GLU A 467 2.91 -21.74 31.05
N ILE A 468 3.78 -20.75 30.77
CA ILE A 468 4.63 -20.77 29.56
C ILE A 468 5.58 -21.98 29.65
N THR A 469 6.15 -22.21 30.82
CA THR A 469 7.05 -23.34 31.08
C THR A 469 6.32 -24.68 30.89
N THR A 470 5.13 -24.84 31.50
CA THR A 470 4.29 -26.04 31.36
C THR A 470 3.82 -26.24 29.91
N TRP A 471 3.55 -25.16 29.18
CA TRP A 471 3.13 -25.25 27.77
C TRP A 471 4.28 -25.71 26.89
N VAL A 472 5.44 -25.09 27.05
CA VAL A 472 6.68 -25.42 26.34
C VAL A 472 7.06 -26.89 26.60
N GLU A 473 6.98 -27.34 27.86
CA GLU A 473 7.22 -28.73 28.27
C GLU A 473 6.18 -29.72 27.71
N LYS A 474 4.89 -29.34 27.65
CA LYS A 474 3.81 -30.24 27.20
C LYS A 474 3.66 -30.34 25.68
N ASN A 475 4.07 -29.32 24.93
CA ASN A 475 3.78 -29.25 23.49
C ASN A 475 4.99 -29.55 22.61
N GLY A 476 6.18 -29.76 23.19
CA GLY A 476 7.24 -30.57 22.58
C GLY A 476 7.51 -30.28 21.10
N VAL A 477 7.56 -29.01 20.71
CA VAL A 477 7.99 -28.62 19.36
C VAL A 477 9.50 -28.43 19.44
N ASP A 478 10.24 -29.32 18.77
CA ASP A 478 11.70 -29.18 18.64
C ASP A 478 12.03 -27.76 18.14
N GLN A 479 12.95 -27.07 18.82
CA GLN A 479 13.54 -25.78 18.42
C GLN A 479 12.74 -24.48 18.59
N ASN A 480 11.76 -24.39 19.50
CA ASN A 480 11.14 -23.09 19.83
C ASN A 480 12.17 -22.01 20.20
N LEU A 481 11.98 -20.81 19.66
CA LEU A 481 12.81 -19.63 19.95
C LEU A 481 12.09 -18.72 20.95
N ILE A 482 12.82 -18.25 21.94
CA ILE A 482 12.25 -17.47 23.03
C ILE A 482 12.99 -16.14 23.14
N ILE A 483 12.25 -15.03 23.23
CA ILE A 483 12.77 -13.67 23.43
C ILE A 483 12.31 -13.12 24.78
N THR A 484 13.23 -12.52 25.53
CA THR A 484 12.93 -11.93 26.85
C THR A 484 13.70 -10.63 27.12
N SER A 485 13.16 -9.75 27.97
CA SER A 485 13.88 -8.56 28.47
C SER A 485 14.82 -8.85 29.64
N LYS A 486 14.76 -10.06 30.23
CA LYS A 486 15.54 -10.37 31.42
C LYS A 486 17.01 -10.64 31.13
N GLU A 487 17.86 -10.18 32.04
CA GLU A 487 19.32 -10.31 31.93
C GLU A 487 19.84 -11.73 32.23
N ASN A 488 19.13 -12.49 33.08
CA ASN A 488 19.54 -13.82 33.56
C ASN A 488 18.87 -14.96 32.76
N ILE A 489 19.36 -15.18 31.54
CA ILE A 489 18.90 -16.27 30.66
C ILE A 489 19.31 -17.66 31.20
N GLU A 490 20.44 -17.76 31.91
CA GLU A 490 21.04 -19.03 32.37
C GLU A 490 20.13 -19.87 33.28
N LYS A 491 19.14 -19.26 33.95
CA LYS A 491 18.20 -20.01 34.81
C LYS A 491 17.17 -20.82 34.01
N TYR A 492 17.05 -20.56 32.72
CA TYR A 492 16.00 -21.10 31.85
C TYR A 492 16.56 -21.86 30.64
N SER A 493 17.90 -21.93 30.49
CA SER A 493 18.58 -22.66 29.41
C SER A 493 18.49 -24.19 29.54
N ASP A 494 18.15 -24.70 30.74
CA ASP A 494 18.09 -26.14 31.04
C ASP A 494 16.89 -26.87 30.38
N LEU A 495 16.02 -26.14 29.67
CA LEU A 495 14.81 -26.68 29.04
C LEU A 495 14.99 -27.09 27.56
N GLY A 496 16.19 -26.98 26.98
CA GLY A 496 16.45 -27.39 25.59
C GLY A 496 15.99 -26.39 24.51
N HIS A 497 15.57 -25.18 24.90
CA HIS A 497 15.15 -24.10 24.00
C HIS A 497 16.26 -23.05 23.80
N LYS A 498 16.25 -22.37 22.65
CA LYS A 498 17.18 -21.25 22.40
C LYS A 498 16.53 -19.94 22.85
N MET A 499 17.16 -19.29 23.83
CA MET A 499 16.69 -18.02 24.40
C MET A 499 17.57 -16.85 23.95
N PHE A 500 16.94 -15.72 23.67
CA PHE A 500 17.57 -14.50 23.18
C PHE A 500 17.09 -13.30 23.99
N LYS A 501 17.97 -12.31 24.21
CA LYS A 501 17.58 -11.01 24.74
C LYS A 501 16.99 -10.15 23.62
N TYR A 502 16.10 -9.20 23.95
CA TYR A 502 15.67 -8.19 22.96
C TYR A 502 16.84 -7.43 22.34
N THR A 503 17.92 -7.21 23.10
CA THR A 503 19.14 -6.56 22.62
C THR A 503 19.88 -7.37 21.56
N ASP A 504 19.61 -8.68 21.49
CA ASP A 504 20.36 -9.66 20.70
C ASP A 504 19.54 -10.14 19.49
N ILE A 505 18.68 -9.27 18.94
CA ILE A 505 17.81 -9.60 17.80
C ILE A 505 18.58 -10.00 16.53
N GLU A 506 19.85 -9.59 16.42
CA GLU A 506 20.79 -10.05 15.38
C GLU A 506 21.08 -11.55 15.48
N LEU A 507 21.33 -12.03 16.69
CA LEU A 507 21.60 -13.43 16.95
C LEU A 507 20.34 -14.27 16.71
N LEU A 508 19.18 -13.76 17.13
CA LEU A 508 17.90 -14.38 16.83
C LEU A 508 17.68 -14.49 15.31
N TYR A 509 17.86 -13.39 14.58
CA TYR A 509 17.70 -13.38 13.12
C TYR A 509 18.64 -14.38 12.44
N THR A 510 19.93 -14.36 12.77
CA THR A 510 20.92 -15.29 12.22
C THR A 510 20.53 -16.74 12.52
N GLN A 511 20.01 -17.01 13.71
CA GLN A 511 19.56 -18.34 14.09
C GLN A 511 18.35 -18.80 13.27
N ILE A 512 17.36 -17.94 13.07
CA ILE A 512 16.19 -18.21 12.23
C ILE A 512 16.62 -18.51 10.80
N LEU A 513 17.46 -17.65 10.22
CA LEU A 513 17.91 -17.78 8.85
C LEU A 513 18.63 -19.11 8.63
N ASN A 514 19.55 -19.48 9.53
CA ASN A 514 20.26 -20.76 9.46
C ASN A 514 19.29 -21.96 9.56
N MET A 515 18.26 -21.87 10.41
CA MET A 515 17.27 -22.94 10.54
C MET A 515 16.47 -23.12 9.24
N LEU A 516 16.00 -22.03 8.65
CA LEU A 516 15.24 -22.06 7.39
C LEU A 516 16.09 -22.59 6.22
N LEU A 517 17.37 -22.22 6.16
CA LEU A 517 18.28 -22.68 5.10
C LEU A 517 18.64 -24.17 5.24
N CYS A 518 18.90 -24.67 6.46
CA CYS A 518 19.23 -26.06 6.70
C CYS A 518 18.05 -27.04 6.49
N GLU A 519 16.82 -26.56 6.58
CA GLU A 519 15.62 -27.35 6.29
C GLU A 519 15.44 -27.58 4.78
N ASN A 520 15.83 -26.61 3.94
CA ASN A 520 15.81 -26.73 2.49
C ASN A 520 16.88 -27.67 1.91
N GLU A 521 17.96 -27.96 2.65
CA GLU A 521 19.01 -28.90 2.21
C GLU A 521 18.63 -30.38 2.45
N LYS A 522 17.52 -30.65 3.16
CA LYS A 522 17.06 -32.00 3.51
C LYS A 522 15.90 -32.53 2.65
N THR A 523 15.39 -31.70 1.75
CA THR A 523 14.38 -32.01 0.72
C THR A 523 15.04 -32.08 -0.65
#